data_AF-A0A835YPY4-F1
#
_entry.id   AF-A0A835YPY4-F1
#
_cell.length_a   1.000
_cell.length_b   1.000
_cell.length_c   1.000
_cell.angle_alpha   90.00
_cell.angle_beta   90.00
_cell.angle_gamma   90.00
#
_symmetry.space_group_name_H-M   'P 1'
#
loop_
_entity.id
_entity.type
_entity.pdbx_description
1 polymer ?
#
loop_
_entity_poly.entity_id
_entity_poly.type
_entity_poly.pdbx_seq_one_letter_code
_entity_poly.pdbx_strand_id
1 'polypeptide(L)'
;MPCIQLVTSAELQALPKTTRGRLQLDHVNAAITELQAVLTTKYTLLARPKSKLNEKLRRRYEQYAAAEAPEHEGAHFLTESEMRSCAALGGKGEATARLMLNSLRSLKRFRPLRANGVMTYVVVA
;
A
#
# COMPACT_ATOMS: atom_id res chain seq x y z
N MET A 1 -4.64 -13.36 5.33
CA MET A 1 -3.95 -12.05 5.50
C MET A 1 -3.42 -11.61 4.14
N PRO A 2 -3.43 -10.31 3.81
CA PRO A 2 -2.79 -9.83 2.59
C PRO A 2 -1.28 -10.08 2.68
N CYS A 3 -0.64 -10.48 1.58
CA CYS A 3 0.81 -10.67 1.50
C CYS A 3 1.32 -10.02 0.22
N ILE A 4 2.10 -8.96 0.35
CA ILE A 4 2.78 -8.34 -0.78
C ILE A 4 4.12 -9.05 -0.96
N GLN A 5 4.33 -9.65 -2.14
CA GLN A 5 5.59 -10.29 -2.48
C GLN A 5 6.72 -9.26 -2.55
N LEU A 6 7.87 -9.57 -1.95
CA LEU A 6 9.08 -8.75 -2.12
C LEU A 6 9.52 -8.78 -3.58
N VAL A 7 10.30 -7.76 -3.95
CA VAL A 7 10.88 -7.65 -5.29
C VAL A 7 12.26 -8.25 -5.27
N THR A 8 12.60 -9.00 -6.31
CA THR A 8 13.94 -9.53 -6.55
C THR A 8 14.78 -8.54 -7.35
N SER A 9 16.11 -8.67 -7.28
CA SER A 9 17.02 -7.86 -8.10
C SER A 9 16.73 -8.04 -9.60
N ALA A 10 16.42 -9.26 -10.04
CA ALA A 10 16.09 -9.57 -11.43
C ALA A 10 14.83 -8.84 -11.91
N GLU A 11 13.74 -8.89 -11.12
CA GLU A 11 12.49 -8.16 -11.43
C GLU A 11 12.72 -6.65 -11.51
N LEU A 12 13.48 -6.08 -10.57
CA LEU A 12 13.78 -4.66 -10.55
C LEU A 12 14.66 -4.23 -11.75
N GLN A 13 15.61 -5.08 -12.15
CA GLN A 13 16.48 -4.82 -13.30
C GLN A 13 15.76 -5.01 -14.64
N ALA A 14 14.73 -5.86 -14.70
CA ALA A 14 13.89 -6.03 -15.87
C ALA A 14 13.01 -4.81 -16.18
N LEU A 15 12.77 -3.93 -15.19
CA LEU A 15 12.01 -2.70 -15.41
C LEU A 15 12.77 -1.71 -16.31
N PRO A 16 12.07 -0.98 -17.20
CA PRO A 16 12.68 0.10 -17.96
C PRO A 16 13.36 1.13 -17.05
N LYS A 17 14.51 1.67 -17.48
CA LYS A 17 15.24 2.71 -16.73
C LYS A 17 14.37 3.93 -16.41
N THR A 18 13.38 4.23 -17.25
CA THR A 18 12.41 5.32 -17.07
C THR A 18 11.46 5.08 -15.89
N THR A 19 11.13 3.82 -15.59
CA THR A 19 10.24 3.43 -14.47
C THR A 19 11.03 3.19 -13.18
N ARG A 20 12.19 2.55 -13.29
CA ARG A 20 13.05 2.24 -12.15
C ARG A 20 13.81 3.47 -11.63
N GLY A 21 14.26 4.34 -12.53
CA GLY A 21 15.16 5.45 -12.20
C GLY A 21 16.38 4.98 -11.40
N ARG A 22 16.63 5.63 -10.26
CA ARG A 22 17.72 5.34 -9.30
C ARG A 22 17.25 4.55 -8.08
N LEU A 23 16.10 3.86 -8.17
CA LEU A 23 15.59 3.05 -7.07
C LEU A 23 16.55 1.91 -6.75
N GLN A 24 16.82 1.72 -5.47
CA GLN A 24 17.59 0.58 -4.96
C GLN A 24 16.63 -0.47 -4.43
N LEU A 25 17.02 -1.74 -4.56
CA LEU A 25 16.20 -2.89 -4.16
C LEU A 25 15.79 -2.80 -2.68
N ASP A 26 16.73 -2.49 -1.81
CA ASP A 26 16.49 -2.37 -0.37
C ASP A 26 15.43 -1.32 -0.05
N HIS A 27 15.44 -0.18 -0.74
CA HIS A 27 14.42 0.86 -0.54
C HIS A 27 13.03 0.40 -1.01
N VAL A 28 12.95 -0.34 -2.12
CA VAL A 28 11.68 -0.88 -2.63
C VAL A 28 11.13 -1.93 -1.65
N ASN A 29 11.97 -2.85 -1.19
CA ASN A 29 11.57 -3.90 -0.26
C ASN A 29 11.25 -3.39 1.14
N ALA A 30 11.94 -2.33 1.61
CA ALA A 30 11.58 -1.61 2.83
C ALA A 30 10.18 -0.99 2.72
N ALA A 31 9.88 -0.32 1.60
CA ALA A 31 8.54 0.21 1.36
C ALA A 31 7.47 -0.89 1.35
N ILE A 32 7.71 -2.00 0.65
CA ILE A 32 6.78 -3.15 0.66
C ILE A 32 6.54 -3.66 2.08
N THR A 33 7.59 -3.76 2.90
CA THR A 33 7.50 -4.25 4.28
C THR A 33 6.69 -3.29 5.17
N GLU A 34 6.91 -1.98 5.04
CA GLU A 34 6.11 -0.97 5.74
C GLU A 34 4.63 -1.03 5.31
N LEU A 35 4.35 -1.08 4.01
CA LEU A 35 2.98 -1.17 3.48
C LEU A 35 2.30 -2.47 3.94
N GLN A 36 3.03 -3.58 3.98
CA GLN A 36 2.56 -4.85 4.52
C GLN A 36 2.19 -4.73 6.00
N ALA A 37 2.98 -4.01 6.80
CA ALA A 37 2.68 -3.76 8.21
C ALA A 37 1.42 -2.87 8.38
N VAL A 38 1.24 -1.86 7.54
CA VAL A 38 0.03 -1.01 7.52
C VAL A 38 -1.20 -1.84 7.17
N LEU A 39 -1.15 -2.64 6.11
CA LEU A 39 -2.22 -3.56 5.72
C LEU A 39 -2.55 -4.54 6.86
N THR A 40 -1.52 -5.16 7.42
CA THR A 40 -1.67 -6.09 8.54
C THR A 40 -2.39 -5.42 9.71
N THR A 41 -1.97 -4.21 10.08
CA THR A 41 -2.59 -3.44 11.16
C THR A 41 -4.05 -3.09 10.85
N LYS A 42 -4.33 -2.60 9.64
CA LYS A 42 -5.67 -2.24 9.17
C LYS A 42 -6.63 -3.43 9.22
N TYR A 43 -6.29 -4.53 8.57
CA TYR A 43 -7.17 -5.69 8.49
C TYR A 43 -7.23 -6.49 9.79
N THR A 44 -6.18 -6.45 10.62
CA THR A 44 -6.25 -6.95 12.00
C THR A 44 -7.21 -6.12 12.85
N LEU A 45 -7.23 -4.79 12.66
CA LEU A 45 -8.15 -3.91 13.37
C LEU A 45 -9.60 -4.10 12.91
N LEU A 46 -9.83 -4.23 11.60
CA LEU A 46 -11.15 -4.49 11.02
C LEU A 46 -11.74 -5.85 11.45
N ALA A 47 -10.89 -6.85 11.66
CA ALA A 47 -11.32 -8.16 12.17
C ALA A 47 -11.60 -8.21 13.68
N ARG A 48 -11.16 -7.19 14.46
CA ARG A 48 -11.36 -7.17 15.92
C ARG A 48 -12.79 -6.78 16.28
N PRO A 49 -13.39 -7.39 17.33
CA PRO A 49 -14.68 -6.95 17.85
C PRO A 49 -14.62 -5.51 18.36
N LYS A 50 -15.59 -4.67 17.94
CA LYS A 50 -15.68 -3.24 18.33
C LYS A 50 -15.67 -3.02 19.86
N SER A 51 -16.18 -3.98 20.63
CA SER A 51 -16.23 -3.95 22.09
C SER A 51 -14.85 -4.02 22.75
N LYS A 52 -13.81 -4.45 22.02
CA LYS A 52 -12.42 -4.54 22.49
C LYS A 52 -11.55 -3.36 22.04
N LEU A 53 -12.12 -2.37 21.34
CA LEU A 53 -11.41 -1.21 20.83
C LEU A 53 -11.54 -0.02 21.79
N ASN A 54 -10.41 0.61 22.12
CA ASN A 54 -10.40 1.93 22.76
C ASN A 54 -10.80 3.03 21.75
N GLU A 55 -11.02 4.25 22.23
CA GLU A 55 -11.51 5.37 21.41
C GLU A 55 -10.62 5.64 20.17
N LYS A 56 -9.30 5.65 20.34
CA LYS A 56 -8.34 5.86 19.25
C LYS A 56 -8.44 4.77 18.18
N LEU A 57 -8.54 3.51 18.59
CA LEU A 57 -8.68 2.36 17.68
C LEU A 57 -10.07 2.33 17.03
N ARG A 58 -11.12 2.75 17.74
CA ARG A 58 -12.48 2.85 17.20
C ARG A 58 -12.55 3.89 16.09
N ARG A 59 -11.96 5.07 16.30
CA ARG A 59 -11.87 6.12 15.27
C ARG A 59 -11.13 5.65 14.02
N ARG A 60 -10.03 4.89 14.18
CA ARG A 60 -9.31 4.28 13.05
C ARG A 60 -10.14 3.21 12.34
N TYR A 61 -10.84 2.36 13.10
CA TYR A 61 -11.76 1.37 12.54
C TYR A 61 -12.81 2.07 11.66
N GLU A 62 -13.45 3.12 12.17
CA GLU A 62 -14.47 3.88 11.45
C GLU A 62 -13.91 4.51 10.17
N GLN A 63 -12.71 5.08 10.23
CA GLN A 63 -12.01 5.61 9.05
C GLN A 63 -11.74 4.52 8.00
N TYR A 64 -11.29 3.34 8.42
CA TYR A 64 -11.03 2.23 7.51
C TYR A 64 -12.32 1.68 6.89
N ALA A 65 -13.37 1.52 7.70
CA ALA A 65 -14.67 1.05 7.24
C ALA A 65 -15.34 2.06 6.29
N ALA A 66 -15.21 3.36 6.56
CA ALA A 66 -15.75 4.41 5.69
C ALA A 66 -15.02 4.53 4.35
N ALA A 67 -13.78 4.04 4.26
CA ALA A 67 -13.02 3.97 3.02
C ALA A 67 -13.37 2.73 2.17
N GLU A 68 -14.08 1.75 2.72
CA GLU A 68 -14.57 0.62 1.92
C GLU A 68 -15.65 1.08 0.94
N ALA A 69 -15.64 0.47 -0.23
CA ALA A 69 -16.55 0.77 -1.32
C ALA A 69 -16.85 -0.55 -2.06
N PRO A 70 -17.96 -0.66 -2.80
CA PRO A 70 -18.28 -1.87 -3.55
C PRO A 70 -17.14 -2.33 -4.48
N GLU A 71 -16.36 -1.40 -5.03
CA GLU A 71 -15.20 -1.69 -5.89
C GLU A 71 -14.03 -2.36 -5.15
N HIS A 72 -14.02 -2.32 -3.82
CA HIS A 72 -13.03 -2.98 -2.97
C HIS A 72 -13.44 -4.37 -2.52
N GLU A 73 -14.63 -4.85 -2.91
CA GLU A 73 -15.18 -6.12 -2.43
C GLU A 73 -14.21 -7.29 -2.71
N GLY A 74 -13.95 -8.09 -1.67
CA GLY A 74 -13.05 -9.24 -1.74
C GLY A 74 -11.56 -8.90 -1.86
N ALA A 75 -11.18 -7.62 -1.82
CA ALA A 75 -9.80 -7.18 -2.04
C ALA A 75 -9.22 -6.40 -0.86
N HIS A 76 -7.89 -6.51 -0.70
CA HIS A 76 -7.16 -5.74 0.30
C HIS A 76 -6.58 -4.49 -0.34
N PHE A 77 -6.70 -3.32 0.28
CA PHE A 77 -6.28 -2.06 -0.32
C PHE A 77 -5.73 -1.06 0.69
N LEU A 78 -4.96 -0.12 0.16
CA LEU A 78 -4.46 1.06 0.85
C LEU A 78 -4.99 2.31 0.15
N THR A 79 -5.32 3.33 0.92
CA THR A 79 -5.65 4.67 0.39
C THR A 79 -4.38 5.43 0.02
N GLU A 80 -4.51 6.45 -0.82
CA GLU A 80 -3.38 7.34 -1.12
C GLU A 80 -2.76 7.97 0.14
N SER A 81 -3.57 8.31 1.15
CA SER A 81 -3.08 8.86 2.42
C SER A 81 -2.20 7.85 3.18
N GLU A 82 -2.59 6.58 3.21
CA GLU A 82 -1.81 5.51 3.83
C GLU A 82 -0.49 5.27 3.07
N MET A 83 -0.54 5.29 1.73
CA MET A 83 0.64 5.16 0.89
C MET A 83 1.64 6.31 1.10
N ARG A 84 1.15 7.55 1.24
CA ARG A 84 1.99 8.73 1.50
C ARG A 84 2.55 8.77 2.92
N SER A 85 1.86 8.12 3.87
CA SER A 85 2.29 8.02 5.27
C SER A 85 3.42 6.99 5.47
N CYS A 86 3.69 6.13 4.48
CA CYS A 86 4.85 5.24 4.47
C CYS A 86 6.14 6.09 4.37
N ALA A 87 7.02 5.95 5.35
CA ALA A 87 8.24 6.76 5.44
C ALA A 87 9.18 6.47 4.27
N ALA A 88 9.27 5.20 3.86
CA ALA A 88 10.05 4.79 2.70
C ALA A 88 9.59 5.43 1.37
N LEU A 89 8.30 5.77 1.24
CA LEU A 89 7.75 6.47 0.08
C LEU A 89 7.80 8.00 0.25
N GLY A 90 7.33 8.52 1.38
CA GLY A 90 7.20 9.96 1.62
C GLY A 90 8.53 10.68 1.86
N GLY A 91 9.53 10.00 2.45
CA GLY A 91 10.82 10.60 2.82
C GLY A 91 11.81 10.80 1.68
N LYS A 92 11.55 10.25 0.49
CA LYS A 92 12.48 10.28 -0.67
C LYS A 92 12.12 11.34 -1.72
N GLY A 93 11.11 12.18 -1.44
CA GLY A 93 10.60 13.20 -2.35
C GLY A 93 9.60 12.67 -3.39
N GLU A 94 8.81 13.58 -3.97
CA GLU A 94 7.65 13.25 -4.80
C GLU A 94 8.02 12.51 -6.11
N ALA A 95 9.17 12.83 -6.71
CA ALA A 95 9.63 12.15 -7.93
C ALA A 95 9.98 10.67 -7.66
N THR A 96 10.70 10.41 -6.56
CA THR A 96 11.07 9.04 -6.15
C THR A 96 9.85 8.23 -5.76
N ALA A 97 8.90 8.83 -5.02
CA ALA A 97 7.64 8.20 -4.66
C ALA A 97 6.87 7.77 -5.92
N ARG A 98 6.75 8.65 -6.92
CA ARG A 98 6.10 8.34 -8.21
C ARG A 98 6.79 7.19 -8.95
N LEU A 99 8.12 7.18 -9.02
CA LEU A 99 8.88 6.08 -9.63
C LEU A 99 8.66 4.76 -8.89
N MET A 100 8.64 4.78 -7.56
CA MET A 100 8.43 3.59 -6.75
C MET A 100 7.02 3.02 -6.93
N LEU A 101 5.99 3.87 -6.89
CA LEU A 101 4.61 3.48 -7.18
C LEU A 101 4.47 2.90 -8.59
N ASN A 102 5.08 3.54 -9.59
CA ASN A 102 5.07 3.03 -10.96
C ASN A 102 5.78 1.68 -11.07
N SER A 103 6.91 1.49 -10.37
CA SER A 103 7.64 0.22 -10.35
C SER A 103 6.81 -0.89 -9.71
N LEU A 104 6.20 -0.62 -8.55
CA LEU A 104 5.33 -1.58 -7.86
C LEU A 104 4.09 -1.95 -8.70
N ARG A 105 3.55 -0.99 -9.46
CA ARG A 105 2.46 -1.24 -10.42
C ARG A 105 2.92 -2.13 -11.59
N SER A 106 4.07 -1.82 -12.20
CA SER A 106 4.62 -2.64 -13.30
C SER A 106 4.95 -4.06 -12.87
N LEU A 107 5.37 -4.24 -11.62
CA LEU A 107 5.63 -5.54 -11.00
C LEU A 107 4.36 -6.22 -10.44
N LYS A 108 3.18 -5.67 -10.73
CA LYS A 108 1.88 -6.21 -10.31
C LYS A 108 1.80 -6.46 -8.80
N ARG A 109 2.39 -5.58 -7.98
CA ARG A 109 2.21 -5.61 -6.51
C ARG A 109 0.96 -4.85 -6.09
N PHE A 110 0.66 -3.78 -6.82
CA PHE A 110 -0.54 -2.97 -6.60
C PHE A 110 -1.24 -2.64 -7.92
N ARG A 111 -2.57 -2.55 -7.85
CA ARG A 111 -3.43 -2.02 -8.90
C ARG A 111 -4.10 -0.74 -8.40
N PRO A 112 -3.93 0.41 -9.09
CA PRO A 112 -4.68 1.60 -8.75
C PRO A 112 -6.16 1.38 -9.05
N LEU A 113 -7.01 1.80 -8.14
CA LEU A 113 -8.45 1.77 -8.24
C LEU A 113 -8.98 3.10 -7.73
N ARG A 114 -9.93 3.70 -8.44
CA ARG A 114 -10.58 4.92 -7.96
C ARG A 114 -11.95 4.54 -7.45
N ALA A 115 -12.17 4.76 -6.16
CA ALA A 115 -13.41 4.45 -5.47
C ALA A 115 -13.82 5.64 -4.61
N ASN A 116 -15.11 6.01 -4.64
CA ASN A 116 -15.65 7.17 -3.92
C ASN A 116 -14.85 8.48 -4.15
N GLY A 117 -14.33 8.69 -5.37
CA GLY A 117 -13.53 9.87 -5.74
C GLY A 117 -12.08 9.85 -5.27
N VAL A 118 -11.70 8.89 -4.42
CA VAL A 118 -10.36 8.73 -3.83
C VAL A 118 -9.57 7.65 -4.58
N MET A 119 -8.25 7.86 -4.74
CA MET A 119 -7.37 6.84 -5.28
C MET A 119 -6.98 5.83 -4.20
N THR A 120 -7.25 4.56 -4.46
CA THR A 120 -6.83 3.42 -3.65
C THR A 120 -5.90 2.51 -4.45
N TYR A 121 -5.11 1.73 -3.72
CA TYR A 121 -4.10 0.83 -4.24
C TYR A 121 -4.44 -0.56 -3.73
N VAL A 122 -5.06 -1.35 -4.59
CA VAL A 122 -5.46 -2.73 -4.29
C VAL A 122 -4.24 -3.63 -4.40
N VAL A 123 -4.00 -4.46 -3.40
CA VAL A 123 -2.95 -5.47 -3.39
C VAL A 123 -3.32 -6.55 -4.39
N VAL A 124 -2.40 -6.83 -5.32
CA VAL A 124 -2.54 -7.94 -6.25
C VAL A 124 -1.79 -9.12 -5.65
N ALA A 125 -2.52 -10.19 -5.34
CA ALA A 125 -1.98 -11.44 -4.79
C ALA A 125 -1.33 -12.28 -5.89
#